data_AF-A0AAU3Q7L7-F1
#
_entry.id   AF-A0AAU3Q7L7-F1
#
_cell.length_a   1.000
_cell.length_b   1.000
_cell.length_c   1.000
_cell.angle_alpha   90.00
_cell.angle_beta   90.00
_cell.angle_gamma   90.00
#
_symmetry.space_group_name_H-M   'P 1'
#
loop_
_entity.id
_entity.type
_entity.pdbx_description
1 polymer ?
#
loop_
_entity_poly.entity_id
_entity_poly.type
_entity_poly.pdbx_seq_one_letter_code
_entity_poly.pdbx_strand_id
1 'polypeptide(L)'
;MSSPVSIHLPCTTKQRAALQDAPARAEGYAWAILGVQHHGTPDAESAAAFAADYAACVAESLSGTPTDPPSVPRAWVAWRNGGDLTADLTVHGSRTANPVPGLDASTAALRDPTARAMFFEALGYVRGWCDAAGVGSGDAVDFAHTYAVLVAARASRPNIADAWTNWRSDRPIAQLTHLRYTAPTDKQPH
;
A
#
# COMPACT_ATOMS: atom_id res chain seq x y z
N MET A 1 -31.70 46.20 -10.94
CA MET A 1 -30.97 45.05 -11.50
C MET A 1 -29.69 44.90 -10.70
N SER A 2 -29.65 43.97 -9.75
CA SER A 2 -28.48 43.72 -8.92
C SER A 2 -27.56 42.73 -9.63
N SER A 3 -26.33 43.14 -9.93
CA SER A 3 -25.27 42.23 -10.38
C SER A 3 -24.87 41.30 -9.22
N PRO A 4 -24.61 40.01 -9.48
CA PRO A 4 -24.08 39.13 -8.46
C PRO A 4 -22.65 39.58 -8.11
N VAL A 5 -22.39 39.77 -6.82
CA VAL A 5 -21.05 39.97 -6.28
C VAL A 5 -20.31 38.65 -6.42
N SER A 6 -19.39 38.55 -7.38
CA SER A 6 -18.38 37.49 -7.39
C SER A 6 -17.46 37.71 -6.20
N ILE A 7 -17.72 37.01 -5.10
CA ILE A 7 -16.78 36.91 -3.99
C ILE A 7 -15.64 36.00 -4.45
N HIS A 8 -14.68 36.57 -5.17
CA HIS A 8 -13.41 35.92 -5.41
C HIS A 8 -12.65 35.97 -4.07
N LEU A 9 -12.79 34.95 -3.22
CA LEU A 9 -11.89 34.82 -2.08
C LEU A 9 -10.46 34.71 -2.63
N PRO A 10 -9.52 35.58 -2.22
CA PRO A 10 -8.15 35.47 -2.69
C PRO A 10 -7.55 34.19 -2.12
N CYS A 11 -7.26 33.23 -3.00
CA CYS A 11 -6.40 32.09 -2.69
C CYS A 11 -5.09 32.63 -2.10
N THR A 12 -4.85 32.34 -0.83
CA THR A 12 -3.69 32.85 -0.11
C THR A 12 -2.41 32.26 -0.71
N THR A 13 -1.29 32.97 -0.62
CA THR A 13 0.01 32.48 -1.08
C THR A 13 0.35 31.10 -0.49
N LYS A 14 -0.11 30.82 0.74
CA LYS A 14 0.04 29.54 1.42
C LYS A 14 -0.77 28.41 0.76
N GLN A 15 -2.00 28.68 0.34
CA GLN A 15 -2.84 27.71 -0.37
C GLN A 15 -2.28 27.39 -1.76
N ARG A 16 -1.77 28.41 -2.47
CA ARG A 16 -1.10 28.20 -3.78
C ARG A 16 0.15 27.35 -3.65
N ALA A 17 1.00 27.61 -2.66
CA ALA A 17 2.19 26.80 -2.40
C ALA A 17 1.83 25.35 -2.04
N ALA A 18 0.80 25.14 -1.20
CA ALA A 18 0.34 23.80 -0.84
C ALA A 18 -0.16 23.00 -2.06
N LEU A 19 -0.87 23.65 -2.98
CA LEU A 19 -1.38 23.02 -4.20
C LEU A 19 -0.27 22.67 -5.20
N GLN A 20 0.77 23.52 -5.29
CA GLN A 20 1.93 23.30 -6.17
C GLN A 20 2.86 22.19 -5.65
N ASP A 21 2.99 22.07 -4.33
CA ASP A 21 3.90 21.12 -3.69
C ASP A 21 3.26 19.73 -3.49
N ALA A 22 1.93 19.66 -3.35
CA ALA A 22 1.18 18.42 -3.15
C ALA A 22 1.52 17.27 -4.12
N PRO A 23 1.53 17.46 -5.45
CA PRO A 23 1.83 16.36 -6.38
C PRO A 23 3.25 15.85 -6.22
N ALA A 24 4.26 16.73 -6.11
CA ALA A 24 5.66 16.34 -5.98
C ALA A 24 5.92 15.56 -4.69
N ARG A 25 5.28 15.96 -3.57
CA ARG A 25 5.37 15.21 -2.31
C ARG A 25 4.70 13.85 -2.40
N ALA A 26 3.51 13.77 -2.99
CA ALA A 26 2.76 12.52 -3.12
C ALA A 26 3.49 11.54 -4.05
N GLU A 27 3.98 12.02 -5.18
CA GLU A 27 4.79 11.25 -6.11
C GLU A 27 6.09 10.78 -5.43
N GLY A 28 6.87 11.68 -4.83
CA GLY A 28 8.11 11.31 -4.15
C GLY A 28 7.90 10.28 -3.03
N TYR A 29 6.79 10.37 -2.30
CA TYR A 29 6.41 9.38 -1.31
C TYR A 29 6.12 8.02 -1.94
N ALA A 30 5.29 7.97 -2.98
CA ALA A 30 4.95 6.73 -3.69
C ALA A 30 6.19 6.10 -4.34
N TRP A 31 7.08 6.90 -4.92
CA TRP A 31 8.37 6.45 -5.46
C TRP A 31 9.23 5.78 -4.39
N ALA A 32 9.32 6.39 -3.21
CA ALA A 32 10.11 5.84 -2.11
C ALA A 32 9.50 4.52 -1.59
N ILE A 33 8.17 4.45 -1.46
CA ILE A 33 7.47 3.24 -1.00
C ILE A 33 7.58 2.10 -2.01
N LEU A 34 7.31 2.37 -3.28
CA LEU A 34 7.38 1.39 -4.35
C LEU A 34 8.83 1.10 -4.79
N GLY A 35 9.80 1.87 -4.29
CA GLY A 35 11.21 1.74 -4.66
C GLY A 35 11.46 1.99 -6.16
N VAL A 36 10.70 2.89 -6.77
CA VAL A 36 10.83 3.23 -8.20
C VAL A 36 12.22 3.81 -8.46
N GLN A 37 12.92 3.25 -9.46
CA GLN A 37 14.23 3.76 -9.89
C GLN A 37 14.16 4.51 -11.23
N HIS A 38 13.14 4.23 -12.05
CA HIS A 38 13.00 4.78 -13.41
C HIS A 38 11.53 5.06 -13.72
N HIS A 39 11.27 6.13 -14.49
CA HIS A 39 9.92 6.60 -14.83
C HIS A 39 9.12 5.65 -15.76
N GLY A 40 9.76 4.67 -16.40
CA GLY A 40 9.11 3.80 -17.38
C GLY A 40 8.54 2.50 -16.80
N THR A 41 8.40 2.39 -15.48
CA THR A 41 7.90 1.17 -14.83
C THR A 41 6.41 1.31 -14.47
N PRO A 42 5.67 0.19 -14.37
CA PRO A 42 4.29 0.20 -13.87
C PRO A 42 4.14 0.84 -12.49
N ASP A 43 5.17 0.77 -11.66
CA ASP A 43 5.20 1.42 -10.35
C ASP A 43 5.35 2.94 -10.45
N ALA A 44 6.09 3.44 -11.46
CA ALA A 44 6.16 4.87 -11.74
C ALA A 44 4.80 5.41 -12.23
N GLU A 45 4.08 4.64 -13.06
CA GLU A 45 2.71 4.98 -13.47
C GLU A 45 1.75 5.02 -12.28
N SER A 46 1.85 4.04 -11.37
CA SER A 46 1.05 4.00 -10.14
C SER A 46 1.36 5.18 -9.22
N ALA A 47 2.64 5.56 -9.10
CA ALA A 47 3.04 6.72 -8.31
C ALA A 47 2.53 8.04 -8.89
N ALA A 48 2.56 8.18 -10.22
CA ALA A 48 2.02 9.34 -10.92
C ALA A 48 0.49 9.44 -10.79
N ALA A 49 -0.22 8.31 -10.89
CA ALA A 49 -1.68 8.26 -10.71
C ALA A 49 -2.08 8.70 -9.29
N PHE A 50 -1.41 8.16 -8.26
CA PHE A 50 -1.63 8.59 -6.88
C PHE A 50 -1.36 10.09 -6.68
N ALA A 51 -0.27 10.60 -7.25
CA ALA A 51 0.08 12.01 -7.13
C ALA A 51 -0.97 12.94 -7.76
N ALA A 52 -1.53 12.53 -8.90
CA ALA A 52 -2.61 13.26 -9.57
C ALA A 52 -3.89 13.29 -8.72
N ASP A 53 -4.32 12.14 -8.20
CA ASP A 53 -5.51 12.05 -7.36
C ASP A 53 -5.33 12.83 -6.05
N TYR A 54 -4.14 12.76 -5.43
CA TYR A 54 -3.83 13.52 -4.22
C TYR A 54 -3.86 15.03 -4.46
N ALA A 55 -3.35 15.49 -5.60
CA ALA A 55 -3.41 16.91 -5.98
C ALA A 55 -4.86 17.38 -6.18
N ALA A 56 -5.72 16.55 -6.79
CA ALA A 56 -7.14 16.84 -6.93
C ALA A 56 -7.83 16.95 -5.55
N CYS A 57 -7.55 16.02 -4.64
CA CYS A 57 -8.07 16.06 -3.26
C CYS A 57 -7.66 17.34 -2.52
N VAL A 58 -6.39 17.76 -2.62
CA VAL A 58 -5.92 19.02 -2.02
C VAL A 58 -6.63 20.22 -2.64
N ALA A 59 -6.88 20.22 -3.95
CA ALA A 59 -7.62 21.29 -4.63
C ALA A 59 -9.08 21.39 -4.15
N GLU A 60 -9.75 20.25 -3.96
CA GLU A 60 -11.11 20.17 -3.43
C GLU A 60 -11.16 20.66 -1.97
N SER A 61 -10.26 20.20 -1.10
CA SER A 61 -10.15 20.66 0.30
C SER A 61 -9.96 22.17 0.43
N LEU A 62 -9.30 22.80 -0.54
CA LEU A 62 -9.04 24.24 -0.56
C LEU A 62 -10.17 25.07 -1.18
N SER A 63 -11.09 24.46 -1.93
CA SER A 63 -12.19 25.12 -2.63
C SER A 63 -13.56 24.93 -1.95
N GLY A 64 -13.70 23.91 -1.10
CA GLY A 64 -14.93 23.60 -0.34
C GLY A 64 -14.91 24.06 1.13
N THR A 65 -15.72 23.40 1.96
CA THR A 65 -15.64 23.52 3.42
C THR A 65 -14.25 23.10 3.89
N PRO A 66 -13.53 23.95 4.66
CA PRO A 66 -12.13 23.75 4.97
C PRO A 66 -11.97 22.51 5.85
N THR A 67 -11.62 21.42 5.20
CA THR A 67 -11.24 20.17 5.84
C THR A 67 -9.81 19.95 5.41
N ASP A 68 -8.89 19.87 6.37
CA ASP A 68 -7.48 19.67 6.06
C ASP A 68 -7.33 18.38 5.23
N PRO A 69 -6.59 18.42 4.11
CA PRO A 69 -6.38 17.23 3.31
C PRO A 69 -5.64 16.16 4.15
N PRO A 70 -5.90 14.87 3.91
CA PRO A 70 -5.20 13.80 4.62
C PRO A 70 -3.68 13.91 4.41
N SER A 71 -2.91 13.48 5.40
CA SER A 71 -1.46 13.36 5.23
C SER A 71 -1.15 12.38 4.09
N VAL A 72 -0.07 12.63 3.35
CA VAL A 72 0.34 11.79 2.20
C VAL A 72 0.38 10.28 2.56
N PRO A 73 0.94 9.85 3.70
CA PRO A 73 0.90 8.43 4.10
C PRO A 73 -0.51 7.87 4.28
N ARG A 74 -1.42 8.63 4.87
CA ARG A 74 -2.81 8.19 5.10
C ARG A 74 -3.57 8.11 3.78
N ALA A 75 -3.38 9.10 2.91
CA ALA A 75 -3.99 9.15 1.59
C ALA A 75 -3.51 7.99 0.71
N TRP A 76 -2.21 7.67 0.75
CA TRP A 76 -1.64 6.53 0.05
C TRP A 76 -2.32 5.21 0.41
N VAL A 77 -2.50 4.94 1.70
CA VAL A 77 -3.17 3.72 2.18
C VAL A 77 -4.63 3.68 1.75
N ALA A 78 -5.36 4.79 1.84
CA ALA A 78 -6.77 4.87 1.43
C ALA A 78 -6.94 4.65 -0.08
N TRP A 79 -6.09 5.28 -0.88
CA TRP A 79 -6.03 5.11 -2.32
C TRP A 79 -5.71 3.68 -2.74
N ARG A 80 -4.73 3.02 -2.11
CA ARG A 80 -4.40 1.61 -2.37
C ARG A 80 -5.54 0.66 -2.03
N ASN A 81 -6.29 0.93 -0.97
CA ASN A 81 -7.34 0.03 -0.49
C ASN A 81 -8.67 0.17 -1.24
N GLY A 82 -8.98 1.34 -1.80
CA GLY A 82 -10.30 1.58 -2.39
C GLY A 82 -10.39 2.68 -3.44
N GLY A 83 -9.27 3.28 -3.85
CA GLY A 83 -9.24 4.39 -4.80
C GLY A 83 -9.80 5.72 -4.25
N ASP A 84 -10.33 5.74 -3.03
CA ASP A 84 -10.83 6.93 -2.35
C ASP A 84 -9.81 7.39 -1.30
N LEU A 85 -9.18 8.54 -1.57
CA LEU A 85 -8.17 9.17 -0.70
C LEU A 85 -8.73 9.64 0.65
N THR A 86 -10.04 9.86 0.71
CA THR A 86 -10.75 10.37 1.89
C THR A 86 -11.45 9.28 2.68
N ALA A 87 -11.43 8.04 2.16
CA ALA A 87 -12.06 6.91 2.80
C ALA A 87 -11.65 6.81 4.27
N ASP A 88 -12.65 6.69 5.14
CA ASP A 88 -12.41 6.42 6.53
C ASP A 88 -11.83 5.00 6.64
N LEU A 89 -10.51 4.94 6.83
CA LEU A 89 -9.75 3.71 7.02
C LEU A 89 -10.22 2.92 8.26
N THR A 90 -11.05 3.51 9.14
CA THR A 90 -11.70 2.79 10.24
C THR A 90 -12.98 2.05 9.82
N VAL A 91 -13.61 2.46 8.71
CA VAL A 91 -14.92 1.96 8.23
C VAL A 91 -14.76 0.90 7.14
N HIS A 92 -13.66 0.93 6.38
CA HIS A 92 -13.37 -0.11 5.39
C HIS A 92 -12.55 -1.25 6.00
N GLY A 93 -13.23 -2.11 6.74
CA GLY A 93 -12.80 -3.50 6.87
C GLY A 93 -12.81 -4.13 5.49
N SER A 94 -11.66 -4.13 4.81
CA SER A 94 -11.52 -4.73 3.49
C SER A 94 -11.92 -6.20 3.54
N ARG A 95 -12.74 -6.60 2.58
CA ARG A 95 -13.34 -7.92 2.40
C ARG A 95 -12.34 -8.90 1.75
N THR A 96 -11.05 -8.77 2.08
CA THR A 96 -9.99 -9.67 1.61
C THR A 96 -9.58 -10.60 2.75
N ALA A 97 -9.12 -11.80 2.43
CA ALA A 97 -8.62 -12.71 3.47
C ALA A 97 -7.38 -12.14 4.19
N ASN A 98 -6.71 -11.15 3.56
CA ASN A 98 -5.54 -10.46 4.07
C ASN A 98 -5.71 -8.94 3.92
N PRO A 99 -6.36 -8.26 4.88
CA PRO A 99 -6.41 -6.80 4.85
C PRO A 99 -4.99 -6.23 5.02
N VAL A 100 -4.63 -5.26 4.18
CA VAL A 100 -3.38 -4.50 4.36
C VAL A 100 -3.46 -3.77 5.69
N PRO A 101 -2.49 -3.98 6.62
CA PRO A 101 -2.54 -3.33 7.92
C PRO A 101 -2.47 -1.81 7.78
N GLY A 102 -3.25 -1.12 8.61
CA GLY A 102 -3.12 0.31 8.77
C GLY A 102 -1.71 0.71 9.25
N LEU A 103 -1.33 1.96 8.99
CA LEU A 103 0.00 2.49 9.29
C LEU A 103 0.43 2.28 10.75
N ASP A 104 -0.50 2.40 11.69
CA ASP A 104 -0.23 2.23 13.12
C ASP A 104 0.17 0.79 13.46
N ALA A 105 -0.55 -0.20 12.91
CA ALA A 105 -0.25 -1.62 13.09
C ALA A 105 1.09 -1.99 12.44
N SER A 106 1.33 -1.51 11.22
CA SER A 106 2.60 -1.67 10.52
C SER A 106 3.77 -1.05 11.29
N THR A 107 3.61 0.18 11.79
CA THR A 107 4.63 0.89 12.56
C THR A 107 4.91 0.19 13.88
N ALA A 108 3.87 -0.29 14.57
CA ALA A 108 4.02 -1.04 15.80
C ALA A 108 4.76 -2.37 15.57
N ALA A 109 4.42 -3.11 14.51
CA ALA A 109 5.09 -4.36 14.17
C ALA A 109 6.57 -4.15 13.84
N LEU A 110 6.92 -3.10 13.10
CA LEU A 110 8.31 -2.80 12.74
C LEU A 110 9.19 -2.35 13.93
N ARG A 111 8.62 -2.16 15.14
CA ARG A 111 9.41 -1.98 16.37
C ARG A 111 9.98 -3.31 16.89
N ASP A 112 9.37 -4.44 16.54
CA ASP A 112 9.93 -5.76 16.81
C ASP A 112 11.09 -6.03 15.83
N PRO A 113 12.32 -6.30 16.31
CA PRO A 113 13.47 -6.52 15.44
C PRO A 113 13.31 -7.69 14.47
N THR A 114 12.63 -8.76 14.88
CA THR A 114 12.39 -9.94 14.06
C THR A 114 11.35 -9.63 12.98
N ALA A 115 10.23 -9.00 13.34
CA ALA A 115 9.23 -8.58 12.37
C ALA A 115 9.80 -7.58 11.36
N ARG A 116 10.69 -6.68 11.79
CA ARG A 116 11.40 -5.76 10.90
C ARG A 116 12.37 -6.47 9.95
N ALA A 117 13.13 -7.45 10.42
CA ALA A 117 13.99 -8.25 9.54
C ALA A 117 13.14 -9.02 8.51
N MET A 118 12.03 -9.60 8.96
CA MET A 118 11.10 -10.34 8.13
C MET A 118 10.39 -9.48 7.10
N PHE A 119 10.06 -8.22 7.44
CA PHE A 119 9.54 -7.24 6.49
C PHE A 119 10.48 -7.10 5.29
N PHE A 120 11.77 -6.84 5.53
CA PHE A 120 12.74 -6.65 4.45
C PHE A 120 12.99 -7.92 3.65
N GLU A 121 13.02 -9.08 4.30
CA GLU A 121 13.18 -10.37 3.60
C GLU A 121 11.98 -10.68 2.70
N ALA A 122 10.76 -10.49 3.21
CA ALA A 122 9.52 -10.66 2.45
C ALA A 122 9.43 -9.68 1.28
N LEU A 123 9.76 -8.40 1.51
CA LEU A 123 9.79 -7.37 0.48
C LEU A 123 10.80 -7.74 -0.62
N GLY A 124 12.01 -8.14 -0.25
CA GLY A 124 13.06 -8.53 -1.19
C GLY A 124 12.67 -9.75 -2.03
N TYR A 125 12.09 -10.77 -1.40
CA TYR A 125 11.62 -11.97 -2.10
C TYR A 125 10.52 -11.65 -3.11
N VAL A 126 9.46 -10.95 -2.69
CA VAL A 126 8.31 -10.68 -3.56
C VAL A 126 8.68 -9.69 -4.65
N ARG A 127 9.50 -8.68 -4.36
CA ARG A 127 10.00 -7.77 -5.39
C ARG A 127 10.80 -8.50 -6.46
N GLY A 128 11.72 -9.39 -6.06
CA GLY A 128 12.45 -10.21 -7.03
C GLY A 128 11.53 -11.08 -7.90
N TRP A 129 10.42 -11.56 -7.34
CA TRP A 129 9.38 -12.24 -8.10
C TRP A 129 8.64 -11.29 -9.07
N CYS A 130 8.23 -10.10 -8.62
CA CYS A 130 7.55 -9.10 -9.45
C CYS A 130 8.42 -8.65 -10.63
N ASP A 131 9.69 -8.37 -10.37
CA ASP A 131 10.67 -7.99 -11.40
C ASP A 131 10.83 -9.12 -12.44
N ALA A 132 10.93 -10.37 -12.00
CA ALA A 132 11.04 -11.53 -12.89
C ALA A 132 9.74 -11.78 -13.70
N ALA A 133 8.58 -11.44 -13.14
CA ALA A 133 7.28 -11.57 -13.79
C ALA A 133 6.90 -10.36 -14.67
N GLY A 134 7.66 -9.26 -14.60
CA GLY A 134 7.38 -8.01 -15.33
C GLY A 134 6.11 -7.30 -14.84
N VAL A 135 5.77 -7.45 -13.56
CA VAL A 135 4.58 -6.85 -12.94
C VAL A 135 4.97 -5.82 -11.87
N GLY A 136 4.09 -4.86 -11.58
CA GLY A 136 4.33 -3.85 -10.55
C GLY A 136 4.60 -4.45 -9.16
N SER A 137 5.43 -3.76 -8.37
CA SER A 137 5.88 -4.20 -7.05
C SER A 137 5.04 -3.62 -5.89
N GLY A 138 3.98 -2.86 -6.17
CA GLY A 138 3.08 -2.32 -5.14
C GLY A 138 2.55 -3.38 -4.15
N ASP A 139 2.17 -4.56 -4.67
CA ASP A 139 1.68 -5.67 -3.82
C ASP A 139 2.78 -6.29 -2.95
N ALA A 140 4.06 -6.09 -3.29
CA ALA A 140 5.20 -6.56 -2.50
C ALA A 140 5.30 -5.81 -1.17
N VAL A 141 5.03 -4.50 -1.18
CA VAL A 141 5.03 -3.66 0.02
C VAL A 141 3.86 -4.01 0.94
N ASP A 142 2.67 -4.13 0.36
CA ASP A 142 1.45 -4.47 1.11
C ASP A 142 1.56 -5.86 1.73
N PHE A 143 2.09 -6.83 0.98
CA PHE A 143 2.42 -8.16 1.50
C PHE A 143 3.45 -8.10 2.62
N ALA A 144 4.56 -7.36 2.44
CA ALA A 144 5.63 -7.29 3.43
C ALA A 144 5.14 -6.69 4.76
N HIS A 145 4.29 -5.65 4.71
CA HIS A 145 3.67 -5.09 5.92
C HIS A 145 2.75 -6.11 6.61
N THR A 146 1.92 -6.80 5.85
CA THR A 146 1.01 -7.79 6.44
C THR A 146 1.76 -8.98 7.03
N TYR A 147 2.82 -9.42 6.36
CA TYR A 147 3.71 -10.46 6.83
C TYR A 147 4.44 -10.05 8.12
N ALA A 148 4.92 -8.80 8.20
CA ALA A 148 5.55 -8.27 9.42
C ALA A 148 4.59 -8.21 10.61
N VAL A 149 3.35 -7.76 10.40
CA VAL A 149 2.31 -7.76 11.43
C VAL A 149 1.98 -9.18 11.89
N LEU A 150 1.90 -10.14 10.96
CA LEU A 150 1.69 -11.55 11.29
C LEU A 150 2.83 -12.11 12.16
N VAL A 151 4.09 -11.84 11.79
CA VAL A 151 5.27 -12.28 12.53
C VAL A 151 5.29 -11.69 13.94
N ALA A 152 5.02 -10.39 14.07
CA ALA A 152 4.92 -9.71 15.37
C ALA A 152 3.81 -10.29 16.24
N ALA A 153 2.70 -10.73 15.65
CA ALA A 153 1.54 -11.23 16.38
C ALA A 153 1.64 -12.71 16.82
N ARG A 154 2.43 -13.57 16.15
CA ARG A 154 2.31 -15.03 16.33
C ARG A 154 3.57 -15.82 16.70
N ALA A 155 4.76 -15.23 16.80
CA ALA A 155 6.03 -15.93 17.10
C ALA A 155 6.39 -17.14 16.18
N SER A 156 5.49 -17.55 15.29
CA SER A 156 5.66 -18.53 14.24
C SER A 156 5.86 -17.81 12.91
N ARG A 157 6.84 -18.29 12.15
CA ARG A 157 7.28 -17.71 10.88
C ARG A 157 6.82 -18.62 9.73
N PRO A 158 5.71 -18.30 9.04
CA PRO A 158 5.33 -19.05 7.84
C PRO A 158 6.41 -18.90 6.76
N ASN A 159 6.49 -19.84 5.83
CA ASN A 159 7.41 -19.69 4.70
C ASN A 159 6.95 -18.52 3.81
N ILE A 160 7.88 -17.63 3.43
CA ILE A 160 7.57 -16.42 2.64
C ILE A 160 6.96 -16.78 1.27
N ALA A 161 7.42 -17.85 0.62
CA ALA A 161 6.89 -18.29 -0.67
C ALA A 161 5.46 -18.83 -0.57
N ASP A 162 5.16 -19.60 0.46
CA ASP A 162 3.80 -20.10 0.72
C ASP A 162 2.86 -18.95 1.10
N ALA A 163 3.32 -18.07 1.99
CA ALA A 163 2.64 -16.85 2.38
C ALA A 163 2.30 -15.98 1.17
N TRP A 164 3.25 -15.78 0.26
CA TRP A 164 3.05 -15.03 -0.98
C TRP A 164 2.07 -15.74 -1.93
N THR A 165 2.16 -17.06 -2.03
CA THR A 165 1.22 -17.86 -2.84
C THR A 165 -0.21 -17.74 -2.32
N ASN A 166 -0.39 -17.74 -1.00
CA ASN A 166 -1.69 -17.53 -0.37
C ASN A 166 -2.20 -16.12 -0.57
N TRP A 167 -1.34 -15.12 -0.37
CA TRP A 167 -1.67 -13.72 -0.60
C TRP A 167 -2.23 -13.49 -2.02
N ARG A 168 -1.50 -13.96 -3.04
CA ARG A 168 -1.95 -13.85 -4.44
C ARG A 168 -3.22 -14.61 -4.77
N SER A 169 -3.58 -15.60 -3.95
CA SER A 169 -4.80 -16.41 -4.12
C SER A 169 -5.97 -15.92 -3.25
N ASP A 170 -5.84 -14.75 -2.61
CA ASP A 170 -6.77 -14.22 -1.60
C ASP A 170 -7.11 -15.25 -0.49
N ARG A 171 -6.08 -16.01 -0.07
CA ARG A 171 -6.13 -16.93 1.05
C ARG A 171 -5.37 -16.36 2.24
N PRO A 172 -5.75 -16.67 3.49
CA PRO A 172 -5.04 -16.21 4.67
C PRO A 172 -3.52 -16.48 4.57
N ILE A 173 -2.69 -15.47 4.81
CA ILE A 173 -1.21 -15.58 4.67
C ILE A 173 -0.65 -16.74 5.52
N ALA A 174 -1.21 -16.91 6.71
CA ALA A 174 -0.81 -17.95 7.66
C ALA A 174 -1.35 -19.35 7.34
N GLN A 175 -2.16 -19.51 6.28
CA GLN A 175 -2.69 -20.81 5.90
C GLN A 175 -1.54 -21.70 5.45
N LEU A 176 -1.30 -22.81 6.15
CA LEU A 176 -0.29 -23.76 5.70
C LEU A 176 -0.75 -24.35 4.36
N THR A 177 -0.02 -24.05 3.30
CA THR A 177 -0.15 -24.77 2.04
C THR A 177 0.38 -26.16 2.32
N HIS A 178 -0.51 -27.12 2.60
CA HIS A 178 -0.12 -28.53 2.59
C HIS A 178 0.31 -28.85 1.17
N LEU A 179 1.61 -28.70 0.87
CA LEU A 179 2.23 -29.45 -0.22
C LEU A 179 1.92 -30.90 0.10
N ARG A 180 0.93 -31.46 -0.59
CA ARG A 180 0.67 -32.89 -0.61
C ARG A 180 1.93 -33.52 -1.18
N TYR A 181 2.86 -33.88 -0.30
CA TYR A 181 3.87 -34.85 -0.61
C TYR A 181 3.12 -36.16 -0.86
N THR A 182 2.79 -36.43 -2.12
CA THR A 182 2.47 -37.79 -2.53
C THR A 182 3.78 -38.55 -2.43
N ALA A 183 3.94 -39.30 -1.34
CA ALA A 183 5.03 -40.24 -1.24
C ALA A 183 5.03 -41.13 -2.50
N PRO A 184 6.19 -41.38 -3.12
CA PRO A 184 6.26 -42.30 -4.23
C PRO A 184 5.72 -43.65 -3.74
N THR A 185 4.71 -44.17 -4.45
CA THR A 185 4.11 -45.47 -4.15
C THR A 185 5.22 -46.50 -4.16
N ASP A 186 5.56 -47.01 -2.98
CA ASP A 186 6.51 -48.09 -2.82
C ASP A 186 5.99 -49.27 -3.63
N LYS A 187 6.74 -49.68 -4.65
CA LYS A 187 6.44 -50.92 -5.36
C LYS A 187 6.73 -52.05 -4.40
N GLN A 188 5.69 -52.68 -3.85
CA GLN A 188 5.81 -54.01 -3.27
C GLN A 188 6.32 -54.98 -4.35
N PRO A 189 7.43 -55.71 -4.15
CA PRO A 189 7.66 -56.93 -4.87
C PRO A 189 6.99 -58.10 -4.13
N HIS A 190 6.26 -58.90 -4.90
CA HIS A 190 5.87 -60.26 -4.57
C HIS A 190 7.08 -61.19 -4.44
#